data_AF-A0A7H4MV18-F1
#
_entry.id   AF-A0A7H4MV18-F1
#
_cell.length_a   1.000
_cell.length_b   1.000
_cell.length_c   1.000
_cell.angle_alpha   90.00
_cell.angle_beta   90.00
_cell.angle_gamma   90.00
#
_symmetry.space_group_name_H-M   'P 1'
#
loop_
_entity.id
_entity.type
_entity.pdbx_description
1 polymer ?
#
loop_
_entity_poly.entity_id
_entity_poly.type
_entity_poly.pdbx_seq_one_letter_code
_entity_poly.pdbx_strand_id
1 'polypeptide(L)' 'MALLEWARLAPVGRVKGVMRIAEGVVRINRQQRDLHIETQNVPPPDSRIELIADTETDWNALQASLLRIRLS' A
#
# COMPACT_ATOMS: atom_id res chain seq x y z
N MET A 1 11.44 -0.53 0.02
CA MET A 1 11.24 0.59 -0.94
C MET A 1 10.23 0.27 -2.03
N ALA A 2 10.28 -0.91 -2.68
CA ALA A 2 9.37 -1.29 -3.77
C ALA A 2 7.87 -1.09 -3.48
N LEU A 3 7.40 -1.41 -2.28
CA LEU A 3 5.98 -1.22 -1.91
C LEU A 3 5.56 0.26 -1.87
N LEU A 4 6.43 1.17 -1.42
CA LEU A 4 6.11 2.59 -1.36
C LEU A 4 6.02 3.20 -2.76
N GLU A 5 6.93 2.78 -3.65
CA GLU A 5 6.87 3.17 -5.06
C GLU A 5 5.64 2.60 -5.75
N TRP A 6 5.32 1.33 -5.50
CA TRP A 6 4.08 0.72 -5.97
C TRP A 6 2.86 1.50 -5.49
N ALA A 7 2.81 1.84 -4.20
CA ALA A 7 1.70 2.61 -3.63
C ALA A 7 1.61 4.02 -4.22
N ARG A 8 2.72 4.61 -4.68
CA ARG A 8 2.72 5.90 -5.39
C ARG A 8 2.14 5.79 -6.80
N LEU A 9 2.37 4.67 -7.48
CA LEU A 9 2.07 4.49 -8.91
C LEU A 9 0.81 3.66 -9.20
N ALA A 10 0.27 2.93 -8.21
CA ALA A 10 -0.88 2.05 -8.41
C ALA A 10 -2.07 2.81 -9.04
N PRO A 11 -2.63 2.36 -10.18
CA PRO A 11 -3.66 3.06 -10.95
C PRO A 11 -5.04 2.96 -10.31
N VAL A 12 -5.19 3.50 -9.11
CA VAL A 12 -6.47 3.56 -8.35
C VAL A 12 -6.64 4.96 -7.74
N GLY A 13 -7.87 5.35 -7.41
CA GLY A 13 -8.13 6.66 -6.81
C GLY A 13 -7.56 6.82 -5.40
N ARG A 14 -7.47 5.73 -4.62
CA ARG A 14 -6.96 5.76 -3.24
C ARG A 14 -6.26 4.48 -2.82
N VAL A 15 -5.18 4.62 -2.05
CA VAL A 15 -4.46 3.53 -1.37
C VAL A 15 -4.41 3.84 0.11
N LYS A 16 -4.82 2.88 0.95
CA LYS A 16 -4.56 2.90 2.39
C LYS A 16 -3.73 1.67 2.73
N GLY A 17 -2.69 1.81 3.54
CA GLY A 17 -1.85 0.70 3.94
C GLY A 17 -1.41 0.81 5.38
N VAL A 18 -1.33 -0.32 6.06
CA VAL A 18 -0.65 -0.48 7.35
C VAL A 18 0.34 -1.62 7.18
N MET A 19 1.63 -1.31 7.30
CA MET A 19 2.70 -2.27 7.01
C MET A 19 3.57 -2.45 8.25
N ARG A 20 3.74 -3.70 8.69
CA ARG A 20 4.70 -4.02 9.74
C ARG A 20 6.12 -3.86 9.24
N ILE A 21 6.93 -3.18 10.04
CA ILE A 21 8.39 -3.07 9.91
C ILE A 21 9.03 -3.43 11.27
N ALA A 22 10.36 -3.53 11.33
CA ALA A 22 11.05 -3.90 12.57
C ALA A 22 10.80 -2.88 13.70
N GLU A 23 10.66 -1.61 13.34
CA GLU A 23 10.49 -0.47 14.23
C GLU A 23 9.01 -0.17 14.57
N GLY A 24 8.06 -1.00 14.11
CA GLY A 24 6.62 -0.81 14.33
C GLY A 24 5.82 -0.87 13.03
N VAL A 25 5.17 0.24 12.66
CA VAL A 25 4.38 0.35 11.44
C VAL A 25 4.74 1.52 10.57
N VAL A 26 4.56 1.31 9.27
CA VAL A 26 4.39 2.36 8.28
C VAL A 26 2.92 2.41 7.87
N ARG A 27 2.29 3.57 8.01
CA ARG A 27 1.00 3.89 7.42
C ARG A 27 1.20 4.57 6.08
N ILE A 28 0.43 4.14 5.10
CA ILE A 28 0.37 4.71 3.76
C ILE A 28 -1.05 5.26 3.58
N ASN A 29 -1.17 6.51 3.18
CA ASN A 29 -2.44 7.09 2.81
C ASN A 29 -2.21 7.93 1.55
N ARG A 30 -2.62 7.38 0.40
CA ARG A 30 -2.58 8.10 -0.87
C ARG A 30 -3.98 8.38 -1.35
N GLN A 31 -4.28 9.62 -1.68
CA GLN A 31 -5.47 10.02 -2.40
C GLN A 31 -5.06 10.71 -3.69
N GLN A 32 -5.48 10.18 -4.84
CA GLN A 32 -5.01 10.63 -6.14
C GLN A 32 -3.47 10.67 -6.19
N ARG A 33 -2.85 11.86 -6.28
CA ARG A 33 -1.39 12.02 -6.32
C ARG A 33 -0.79 12.41 -4.96
N ASP A 34 -1.62 12.70 -3.97
CA ASP A 34 -1.18 13.12 -2.64
C ASP A 34 -0.87 11.88 -1.80
N LEU A 35 0.41 11.68 -1.49
CA LEU A 35 0.92 10.54 -0.73
C LEU A 35 1.43 11.00 0.64
N HIS A 36 0.79 10.50 1.69
CA HIS A 36 1.23 10.66 3.07
C HIS A 36 1.74 9.33 3.63
N ILE A 37 2.87 9.40 4.33
CA ILE A 37 3.53 8.26 4.97
C ILE A 37 3.83 8.65 6.41
N GLU A 38 3.46 7.78 7.34
CA GLU A 38 3.71 7.98 8.77
C GLU A 38 4.30 6.70 9.39
N THR A 39 5.28 6.87 10.27
CA THR A 39 5.80 5.77 11.09
C THR A 39 5.25 5.84 12.50
N GLN A 40 4.80 4.72 13.07
CA GLN A 40 4.41 4.66 14.47
C GLN A 40 5.03 3.43 15.12
N ASN A 41 5.57 3.60 16.34
CA ASN A 41 6.17 2.53 17.12
C ASN A 41 5.08 1.76 17.91
N VAL A 42 4.10 1.23 17.18
CA VAL A 42 3.01 0.39 17.71
C VAL A 42 2.86 -0.81 16.78
N PRO A 43 2.93 -2.06 17.26
CA PRO A 43 2.80 -3.23 16.39
C PRO A 43 1.34 -3.40 15.94
N PRO A 44 1.06 -3.57 14.63
CA PRO A 44 -0.26 -3.95 14.16
C PRO A 44 -0.38 -5.48 14.16
N PRO A 45 -1.61 -6.04 14.27
CA PRO A 45 -1.81 -7.47 14.20
C PRO A 45 -1.41 -8.06 12.83
N ASP A 46 -1.55 -7.30 11.74
CA ASP A 46 -1.24 -7.72 10.37
C ASP A 46 -0.78 -6.54 9.47
N SER A 47 -0.15 -6.89 8.35
CA SER A 47 0.09 -5.95 7.26
C SER A 47 -1.10 -6.01 6.30
N ARG A 48 -1.64 -4.85 5.91
CA ARG A 48 -2.81 -4.73 5.04
C ARG A 48 -2.64 -3.58 4.07
N ILE A 49 -3.18 -3.77 2.87
CA ILE A 49 -3.37 -2.70 1.89
C ILE A 49 -4.80 -2.75 1.35
N GLU A 50 -5.42 -1.59 1.26
CA GLU A 50 -6.77 -1.37 0.76
C GLU A 50 -6.70 -0.42 -0.43
N LEU A 51 -7.38 -0.79 -1.51
CA LEU A 51 -7.39 -0.07 -2.78
C LEU A 51 -8.82 0.36 -3.07
N ILE A 52 -9.02 1.60 -3.47
CA ILE A 52 -10.33 2.12 -3.88
C ILE A 52 -10.15 2.76 -5.25
N ALA A 53 -10.93 2.27 -6.21
CA ALA A 53 -10.98 2.79 -7.57
C ALA A 53 -12.41 3.24 -7.89
N ASP A 54 -12.51 4.32 -8.65
CA ASP A 54 -13.75 4.88 -9.22
C ASP A 54 -13.94 4.47 -10.69
N THR A 55 -12.98 3.74 -11.27
CA THR A 55 -13.01 3.19 -12.62
C THR A 55 -12.86 1.68 -12.62
N GLU A 56 -13.19 1.06 -13.76
CA GLU A 56 -12.82 -0.33 -14.02
C GLU A 56 -11.31 -0.50 -13.82
N THR A 57 -10.93 -1.56 -13.09
CA THR A 57 -9.57 -1.79 -12.62
C THR A 57 -9.26 -3.28 -12.71
N ASP A 58 -8.10 -3.62 -13.25
CA ASP A 58 -7.60 -4.99 -13.24
C ASP A 58 -7.06 -5.36 -11.85
N TRP A 59 -7.97 -5.83 -10.99
CA TRP A 59 -7.65 -6.23 -9.62
C TRP A 59 -6.65 -7.38 -9.56
N ASN A 60 -6.67 -8.29 -10.53
CA ASN A 60 -5.78 -9.45 -10.57
C ASN A 60 -4.34 -9.01 -10.87
N ALA A 61 -4.14 -8.07 -11.79
CA ALA A 61 -2.83 -7.49 -12.06
C ALA A 61 -2.26 -6.76 -10.82
N LEU A 62 -3.09 -5.98 -10.13
CA LEU A 62 -2.70 -5.30 -8.89
C LEU A 62 -2.32 -6.30 -7.80
N GLN A 63 -3.15 -7.31 -7.56
CA GLN A 63 -2.86 -8.38 -6.60
C GLN A 63 -1.58 -9.13 -6.95
N ALA A 64 -1.38 -9.51 -8.22
CA ALA A 64 -0.19 -10.22 -8.68
C ALA A 64 1.08 -9.38 -8.47
N SER A 65 1.01 -8.07 -8.75
CA SER A 65 2.14 -7.16 -8.52
C SER A 65 2.48 -7.01 -7.02
N LEU A 66 1.48 -6.95 -6.14
CA LEU A 66 1.67 -6.96 -4.69
C LEU A 66 2.26 -8.29 -4.19
N LEU A 67 1.82 -9.42 -4.72
CA LEU A 67 2.40 -10.72 -4.39
C LEU A 67 3.88 -10.79 -4.78
N ARG A 68 4.24 -10.30 -5.98
CA ARG A 68 5.64 -10.25 -6.43
C ARG A 68 6.51 -9.43 -5.48
N ILE A 69 6.02 -8.26 -5.04
CA ILE A 69 6.72 -7.42 -4.06
C ILE A 69 6.85 -8.12 -2.70
N ARG A 70 5.87 -8.93 -2.29
CA ARG A 70 5.92 -9.66 -1.02
C ARG A 70 6.91 -10.83 -1.05
N LEU A 71 7.11 -11.44 -2.22
CA LEU A 71 7.93 -12.65 -2.39
C LEU A 71 9.39 -12.34 -2.78
N SER A 72 9.70 -11.09 -3.10
CA SER A 72 11.05 -10.60 -3.42
C SER A 72 11.87 -10.25 -2.19
#